data_AF-X0SG05-F1
#
_entry.id   AF-X0SG05-F1
#
_cell.length_a   1.000
_cell.length_b   1.000
_cell.length_c   1.000
_cell.angle_alpha   90.00
_cell.angle_beta   90.00
_cell.angle_gamma   90.00
#
_symmetry.space_group_name_H-M   'P 1'
#
loop_
_entity.id
_entity.type
_entity.pdbx_description
1 polymer ?
#
loop_
_entity_poly.entity_id
_entity_poly.type
_entity_poly.pdbx_seq_one_letter_code
_entity_poly.pdbx_strand_id
1 'polypeptide(L)'
;AWLCRQGNRALTLRLEPRGGGGETVSQEYKTIQREKARLCLCIVDSDSKYAGAPLGMTAKHLMALDQPSSPLCQCVVLRVMETENLVPVGVYERASGRDPARKAAVWLLCRMDEAGISDARKYYDMKRGLRMEKLEPGSRAPAFREYWLGVLSAMGVQLADLKQSGYTYGFGDRILRDVIEQLLLRNGPKEIDSLVCAALRPEWDRVGQCVAHWCCGMPAMVLAGA
;
A
#
# COMPACT_ATOMS: atom_id res chain seq x y z
N ALA A 1 -4.34 -4.13 13.55
CA ALA A 1 -5.30 -5.17 13.13
C ALA A 1 -4.74 -6.58 13.31
N TRP A 2 -3.60 -6.91 12.68
CA TRP A 2 -3.02 -8.28 12.72
C TRP A 2 -2.81 -8.82 14.15
N LEU A 3 -2.10 -8.09 15.02
CA LEU A 3 -1.90 -8.50 16.42
C LEU A 3 -3.22 -8.76 17.16
N CYS A 4 -4.24 -7.92 16.91
CA CYS A 4 -5.56 -8.09 17.50
C CYS A 4 -6.27 -9.36 17.02
N ARG A 5 -6.10 -9.75 15.74
CA ARG A 5 -6.61 -11.03 15.21
C ARG A 5 -5.93 -12.22 15.87
N GLN A 6 -4.63 -12.11 16.17
CA GLN A 6 -3.86 -13.13 16.87
C GLN A 6 -4.18 -13.21 18.38
N GLY A 7 -5.20 -12.48 18.87
CA GLY A 7 -5.55 -12.41 20.29
C GLY A 7 -4.56 -11.61 21.15
N ASN A 8 -3.49 -11.08 20.57
CA ASN A 8 -2.42 -10.38 21.27
C ASN A 8 -2.77 -8.90 21.47
N ARG A 9 -3.25 -8.56 22.68
CA ARG A 9 -3.54 -7.18 23.08
C ARG A 9 -2.45 -6.54 23.96
N ALA A 10 -1.54 -7.35 24.50
CA ALA A 10 -0.48 -6.89 25.42
C ALA A 10 0.83 -6.48 24.71
N LEU A 11 1.01 -6.89 23.44
CA LEU A 11 2.20 -6.54 22.67
C LEU A 11 2.09 -5.10 22.16
N THR A 12 3.08 -4.30 22.51
CA THR A 12 3.26 -2.94 21.97
C THR A 12 4.33 -2.95 20.89
N LEU A 13 4.04 -2.35 19.74
CA LEU A 13 5.06 -2.12 18.72
C LEU A 13 6.00 -1.01 19.22
N ARG A 14 7.31 -1.28 19.27
CA ARG A 14 8.33 -0.26 19.52
C ARG A 14 9.12 -0.04 18.24
N LEU A 15 8.93 1.12 17.63
CA LEU A 15 9.60 1.51 16.39
C LEU A 15 9.95 2.99 16.42
N GLU A 16 11.02 3.35 15.71
CA GLU A 16 11.40 4.73 15.44
C GLU A 16 11.31 4.92 13.92
N PRO A 17 10.38 5.74 13.42
CA PRO A 17 10.27 5.98 11.98
C PRO A 17 11.54 6.69 11.49
N ARG A 18 12.10 6.20 10.40
CA ARG A 18 13.32 6.69 9.74
C ARG A 18 13.04 6.79 8.24
N GLY A 19 13.57 7.82 7.58
CA GLY A 19 13.49 7.97 6.13
C GLY A 19 12.78 9.22 5.60
N GLY A 20 13.09 9.49 4.32
CA GLY A 20 12.40 10.38 3.38
C GLY A 20 11.96 9.60 2.14
N GLY A 21 11.71 10.26 1.00
CA GLY A 21 11.37 9.59 -0.27
C GLY A 21 12.60 9.32 -1.15
N GLY A 22 12.51 8.29 -2.00
CA GLY A 22 13.46 8.06 -3.10
C GLY A 22 14.86 7.62 -2.65
N GLU A 23 15.90 8.21 -3.24
CA GLU A 23 17.31 7.80 -3.05
C GLU A 23 17.80 7.92 -1.61
N THR A 24 17.19 8.82 -0.82
CA THR A 24 17.52 9.00 0.60
C THR A 24 17.29 7.73 1.43
N VAL A 25 16.24 6.96 1.11
CA VAL A 25 15.94 5.68 1.79
C VAL A 25 17.03 4.65 1.54
N SER A 26 17.49 4.52 0.29
CA SER A 26 18.55 3.59 -0.08
C SER A 26 19.84 3.86 0.67
N GLN A 27 20.23 5.13 0.78
CA GLN A 27 21.46 5.52 1.47
C GLN A 27 21.36 5.32 2.99
N GLU A 28 20.21 5.66 3.60
CA GLU A 28 19.98 5.44 5.03
C GLU A 28 19.99 3.94 5.37
N TYR A 29 19.26 3.13 4.59
CA TYR A 29 19.23 1.67 4.76
C TYR A 29 20.62 1.06 4.66
N LYS A 30 21.40 1.43 3.63
CA LYS A 30 22.79 0.98 3.46
C LYS A 30 23.67 1.36 4.64
N THR A 31 23.47 2.55 5.19
CA THR A 31 24.24 3.05 6.33
C THR A 31 23.94 2.24 7.59
N ILE A 32 22.66 2.05 7.91
CA ILE A 32 22.23 1.27 9.07
C ILE A 32 22.69 -0.19 8.95
N GLN A 33 22.55 -0.79 7.78
CA GLN A 33 22.99 -2.17 7.53
C GLN A 33 24.51 -2.34 7.69
N ARG A 34 25.30 -1.35 7.27
CA ARG A 34 26.77 -1.36 7.43
C ARG A 34 27.18 -1.19 8.89
N GLU A 35 26.52 -0.30 9.62
CA GLU A 35 26.86 0.03 11.01
C GLU A 35 26.52 -1.10 11.99
N LYS A 36 25.51 -1.92 11.67
CA LYS A 36 25.09 -3.09 12.49
C LYS A 36 24.79 -2.73 13.96
N ALA A 37 24.48 -1.47 14.24
CA ALA A 37 24.23 -0.98 15.59
C ALA A 37 22.75 -1.06 15.99
N ARG A 38 21.85 -1.31 15.02
CA ARG A 38 20.39 -1.23 15.22
C ARG A 38 19.65 -2.24 14.33
N LEU A 39 18.48 -2.66 14.80
CA LEU A 39 17.50 -3.36 13.95
C LEU A 39 16.87 -2.38 12.96
N CYS A 40 16.72 -2.80 11.71
CA CYS A 40 16.13 -1.99 10.65
C CYS A 40 15.21 -2.82 9.75
N LEU A 41 13.91 -2.51 9.79
CA LEU A 41 12.95 -3.01 8.82
C LEU A 41 12.66 -1.89 7.81
N CYS A 42 13.02 -2.10 6.55
CA CYS A 42 12.71 -1.20 5.45
C CYS A 42 11.51 -1.76 4.67
N ILE A 43 10.38 -1.06 4.67
CA ILE A 43 9.21 -1.39 3.84
C ILE A 43 9.15 -0.38 2.70
N VAL A 44 9.05 -0.85 1.47
CA VAL A 44 9.06 0.01 0.28
C VAL A 44 7.94 -0.35 -0.69
N ASP A 45 7.34 0.69 -1.28
CA ASP A 45 6.39 0.60 -2.38
C ASP A 45 7.02 -0.10 -3.60
N SER A 46 6.25 -0.92 -4.32
CA SER A 46 6.80 -1.59 -5.52
C SER A 46 6.86 -0.69 -6.74
N ASP A 47 6.03 0.36 -6.79
CA ASP A 47 5.73 1.19 -7.97
C ASP A 47 5.35 0.37 -9.23
N SER A 48 4.95 -0.89 -9.06
CA SER A 48 4.55 -1.78 -10.16
C SER A 48 3.16 -1.37 -10.66
N LYS A 49 3.05 -0.98 -11.94
CA LYS A 49 1.85 -0.30 -12.50
C LYS A 49 0.80 -1.22 -13.12
N TYR A 50 1.09 -2.52 -13.17
CA TYR A 50 0.22 -3.58 -13.66
C TYR A 50 0.78 -4.94 -13.20
N ALA A 51 -0.01 -6.00 -13.28
CA ALA A 51 0.45 -7.34 -12.92
C ALA A 51 1.64 -7.76 -13.80
N GLY A 52 2.76 -8.12 -13.17
CA GLY A 52 4.00 -8.45 -13.87
C GLY A 52 4.83 -7.24 -14.33
N ALA A 53 4.42 -6.00 -14.03
CA ALA A 53 5.24 -4.84 -14.33
C ALA A 53 6.55 -4.86 -13.52
N PRO A 54 7.65 -4.34 -14.10
CA PRO A 54 8.90 -4.26 -13.37
C PRO A 54 8.77 -3.35 -12.14
N LEU A 55 9.55 -3.66 -11.12
CA LEU A 55 9.66 -2.82 -9.93
C LEU A 55 10.16 -1.41 -10.26
N GLY A 56 9.75 -0.45 -9.42
CA GLY A 56 10.26 0.91 -9.40
C GLY A 56 11.75 0.97 -9.09
N MET A 57 12.36 2.11 -9.40
CA MET A 57 13.80 2.31 -9.21
C MET A 57 14.21 2.17 -7.74
N THR A 58 13.44 2.72 -6.81
CA THR A 58 13.75 2.65 -5.38
C THR A 58 13.69 1.21 -4.86
N ALA A 59 12.63 0.47 -5.16
CA ALA A 59 12.52 -0.95 -4.79
C ALA A 59 13.65 -1.79 -5.40
N LYS A 60 13.97 -1.59 -6.69
CA LYS A 60 15.10 -2.29 -7.34
C LYS A 60 16.43 -1.99 -6.66
N HIS A 61 16.70 -0.72 -6.38
CA HIS A 61 17.95 -0.30 -5.76
C HIS A 61 18.08 -0.90 -4.34
N LEU A 62 17.02 -0.80 -3.52
CA LEU A 62 17.01 -1.39 -2.19
C LEU A 62 17.18 -2.91 -2.22
N MET A 63 16.51 -3.62 -3.13
CA MET A 63 16.70 -5.07 -3.28
C MET A 63 18.13 -5.45 -3.68
N ALA A 64 18.80 -4.63 -4.49
CA ALA A 64 20.20 -4.87 -4.86
C ALA A 64 21.18 -4.56 -3.71
N LEU A 65 20.82 -3.62 -2.82
CA LEU A 65 21.60 -3.29 -1.62
C LEU A 65 21.36 -4.25 -0.46
N ASP A 66 20.20 -4.89 -0.42
CA ASP A 66 19.83 -5.76 0.68
C ASP A 66 20.78 -6.96 0.77
N GLN A 67 21.28 -7.23 1.98
CA GLN A 67 22.15 -8.37 2.26
C GLN A 67 21.35 -9.33 3.13
N PRO A 68 20.76 -10.41 2.57
CA PRO A 68 19.95 -11.35 3.33
C PRO A 68 20.68 -12.02 4.49
N SER A 69 22.01 -12.01 4.47
CA SER A 69 22.87 -12.50 5.55
C SER A 69 23.02 -11.52 6.73
N SER A 70 22.52 -10.28 6.63
CA SER A 70 22.54 -9.31 7.71
C SER A 70 21.35 -9.54 8.64
N PRO A 71 21.54 -10.13 9.84
CA PRO A 71 20.42 -10.49 10.71
C PRO A 71 19.70 -9.28 11.32
N LEU A 72 20.30 -8.09 11.23
CA LEU A 72 19.78 -6.86 11.82
C LEU A 72 19.01 -6.00 10.84
N CYS A 73 18.97 -6.36 9.55
CA CYS A 73 18.26 -5.58 8.55
C CYS A 73 17.44 -6.48 7.63
N GLN A 74 16.28 -5.98 7.22
CA GLN A 74 15.48 -6.62 6.18
C GLN A 74 14.81 -5.56 5.31
N CYS A 75 14.92 -5.72 3.99
CA CYS A 75 14.12 -4.98 3.04
C CYS A 75 12.90 -5.80 2.61
N VAL A 76 11.73 -5.17 2.64
CA VAL A 76 10.45 -5.77 2.26
C VAL A 76 9.78 -4.89 1.22
N VAL A 77 9.78 -5.35 -0.02
CA VAL A 77 8.98 -4.73 -1.08
C VAL A 77 7.52 -5.15 -0.92
N LEU A 78 6.61 -4.17 -0.97
CA LEU A 78 5.17 -4.42 -0.95
C LEU A 78 4.73 -5.12 -2.23
N ARG A 79 3.71 -5.98 -2.16
CA ARG A 79 3.11 -6.64 -3.34
C ARG A 79 1.98 -5.81 -3.96
N VAL A 80 2.06 -4.51 -3.76
CA VAL A 80 1.15 -3.49 -4.29
C VAL A 80 1.96 -2.31 -4.79
N MET A 81 1.40 -1.49 -5.68
CA MET A 81 2.05 -0.33 -6.28
C MET A 81 2.53 0.63 -5.20
N GLU A 82 1.60 1.13 -4.38
CA GLU A 82 1.86 2.06 -3.28
C GLU A 82 1.21 1.53 -1.98
N THR A 83 1.67 1.99 -0.83
CA THR A 83 1.10 1.63 0.47
C THR A 83 -0.40 1.97 0.56
N GLU A 84 -0.84 3.04 -0.11
CA GLU A 84 -2.25 3.42 -0.25
C GLU A 84 -3.10 2.26 -0.80
N ASN A 85 -2.58 1.42 -1.70
CA ASN A 85 -3.32 0.29 -2.25
C ASN A 85 -3.75 -0.74 -1.19
N LEU A 86 -3.12 -0.76 -0.01
CA LEU A 86 -3.50 -1.60 1.12
C LEU A 86 -4.70 -1.04 1.90
N VAL A 87 -5.10 0.20 1.68
CA VAL A 87 -6.20 0.79 2.44
C VAL A 87 -7.54 0.20 1.96
N PRO A 88 -8.40 -0.31 2.88
CA PRO A 88 -9.71 -0.82 2.52
C PRO A 88 -10.63 0.23 1.87
N VAL A 89 -11.49 -0.19 0.93
CA VAL A 89 -12.41 0.73 0.21
C VAL A 89 -13.31 1.48 1.17
N GLY A 90 -13.84 0.82 2.19
CA GLY A 90 -14.70 1.47 3.20
C GLY A 90 -14.01 2.61 3.97
N VAL A 91 -12.68 2.64 4.00
CA VAL A 91 -11.91 3.77 4.59
C VAL A 91 -11.85 4.92 3.59
N TYR A 92 -11.62 4.63 2.30
CA TYR A 92 -11.68 5.63 1.23
C TYR A 92 -13.07 6.26 1.10
N GLU A 93 -14.14 5.47 1.19
CA GLU A 93 -15.52 5.96 1.18
C GLU A 93 -15.74 7.05 2.23
N ARG A 94 -15.27 6.81 3.46
CA ARG A 94 -15.36 7.76 4.57
C ARG A 94 -14.47 8.99 4.34
N ALA A 95 -13.24 8.79 3.88
CA ALA A 95 -12.27 9.87 3.62
C ALA A 95 -12.65 10.75 2.41
N SER A 96 -13.45 10.22 1.48
CA SER A 96 -13.85 10.93 0.26
C SER A 96 -14.91 12.01 0.51
N GLY A 97 -15.68 11.91 1.59
CA GLY A 97 -16.68 12.89 1.97
C GLY A 97 -17.66 13.20 0.83
N ARG A 98 -17.71 14.46 0.37
CA ARG A 98 -18.55 14.91 -0.74
C ARG A 98 -17.78 15.16 -2.05
N ASP A 99 -16.48 14.89 -2.10
CA ASP A 99 -15.65 15.12 -3.28
C ASP A 99 -16.07 14.19 -4.44
N PRO A 100 -16.55 14.74 -5.58
CA PRO A 100 -17.01 13.92 -6.71
C PRO A 100 -15.90 13.09 -7.35
N ALA A 101 -14.67 13.60 -7.44
CA ALA A 101 -13.55 12.89 -8.06
C ALA A 101 -13.12 11.71 -7.19
N ARG A 102 -13.06 11.90 -5.86
CA ARG A 102 -12.77 10.80 -4.93
C ARG A 102 -13.87 9.75 -4.91
N LYS A 103 -15.15 10.18 -5.01
CA LYS A 103 -16.27 9.24 -5.15
C LYS A 103 -16.20 8.43 -6.45
N ALA A 104 -15.75 9.02 -7.54
CA ALA A 104 -15.50 8.31 -8.79
C ALA A 104 -14.39 7.25 -8.63
N ALA A 105 -13.32 7.58 -7.91
CA ALA A 105 -12.25 6.63 -7.58
C ALA A 105 -12.76 5.47 -6.69
N VAL A 106 -13.55 5.76 -5.65
CA VAL A 106 -14.23 4.74 -4.83
C VAL A 106 -15.08 3.83 -5.70
N TRP A 107 -15.94 4.41 -6.55
CA TRP A 107 -16.82 3.64 -7.42
C TRP A 107 -16.03 2.66 -8.28
N LEU A 108 -14.89 3.09 -8.85
CA LEU A 108 -14.02 2.23 -9.64
C LEU A 108 -13.48 1.05 -8.81
N LEU A 109 -13.04 1.28 -7.56
CA LEU A 109 -12.59 0.21 -6.68
C LEU A 109 -13.72 -0.78 -6.35
N CYS A 110 -14.93 -0.30 -6.08
CA CYS A 110 -16.09 -1.16 -5.87
C CYS A 110 -16.41 -2.00 -7.11
N ARG A 111 -16.34 -1.41 -8.31
CA ARG A 111 -16.54 -2.15 -9.58
C ARG A 111 -15.53 -3.26 -9.78
N MET A 112 -14.26 -3.06 -9.39
CA MET A 112 -13.25 -4.13 -9.44
C MET A 112 -13.62 -5.29 -8.50
N ASP A 113 -14.10 -4.98 -7.30
CA ASP A 113 -14.54 -5.98 -6.33
C ASP A 113 -15.79 -6.74 -6.84
N GLU A 114 -16.79 -6.03 -7.36
CA GLU A 114 -18.02 -6.61 -7.94
C GLU A 114 -17.75 -7.50 -9.17
N ALA A 115 -16.80 -7.11 -10.02
CA ALA A 115 -16.40 -7.87 -11.21
C ALA A 115 -15.47 -9.06 -10.89
N GLY A 116 -15.15 -9.32 -9.61
CA GLY A 116 -14.28 -10.42 -9.20
C GLY A 116 -12.81 -10.24 -9.60
N ILE A 117 -12.40 -9.01 -9.90
CA ILE A 117 -11.03 -8.64 -10.32
C ILE A 117 -10.38 -7.69 -9.31
N SER A 118 -10.76 -7.81 -8.04
CA SER A 118 -10.27 -7.00 -6.92
C SER A 118 -8.74 -6.92 -6.83
N ASP A 119 -8.01 -7.91 -7.36
CA ASP A 119 -6.55 -7.91 -7.43
C ASP A 119 -5.98 -6.78 -8.29
N ALA A 120 -6.74 -6.28 -9.28
CA ALA A 120 -6.30 -5.17 -10.12
C ALA A 120 -6.05 -3.88 -9.33
N ARG A 121 -6.76 -3.70 -8.21
CA ARG A 121 -6.57 -2.57 -7.30
C ARG A 121 -5.14 -2.44 -6.80
N LYS A 122 -4.39 -3.56 -6.73
CA LYS A 122 -3.01 -3.60 -6.23
C LYS A 122 -2.09 -2.75 -7.08
N TYR A 123 -2.48 -2.45 -8.32
CA TYR A 123 -1.68 -1.74 -9.31
C TYR A 123 -2.25 -0.38 -9.69
N TYR A 124 -3.42 -0.02 -9.15
CA TYR A 124 -4.08 1.25 -9.43
C TYR A 124 -3.31 2.40 -8.75
N ASP A 125 -2.97 3.45 -9.49
CA ASP A 125 -2.32 4.64 -8.92
C ASP A 125 -3.33 5.37 -8.02
N MET A 126 -3.26 5.17 -6.71
CA MET A 126 -4.28 5.68 -5.78
C MET A 126 -4.27 7.21 -5.72
N LYS A 127 -3.14 7.86 -6.02
CA LYS A 127 -3.03 9.32 -5.97
C LYS A 127 -3.54 9.97 -7.24
N ARG A 128 -3.14 9.43 -8.40
CA ARG A 128 -3.33 10.08 -9.72
C ARG A 128 -4.30 9.35 -10.62
N GLY A 129 -4.62 8.10 -10.31
CA GLY A 129 -5.49 7.24 -11.10
C GLY A 129 -4.91 6.89 -12.47
N LEU A 130 -5.77 6.53 -13.42
CA LEU A 130 -5.33 6.11 -14.75
C LEU A 130 -5.06 7.33 -15.64
N ARG A 131 -3.91 7.34 -16.30
CA ARG A 131 -3.60 8.39 -17.27
C ARG A 131 -4.19 8.02 -18.62
N MET A 132 -5.16 8.78 -19.10
CA MET A 132 -5.85 8.53 -20.38
C MET A 132 -4.88 8.43 -21.57
N GLU A 133 -3.83 9.27 -21.60
CA GLU A 133 -2.75 9.21 -22.61
C GLU A 133 -2.09 7.82 -22.73
N LYS A 134 -2.12 7.02 -21.64
CA LYS A 134 -1.57 5.67 -21.62
C LYS A 134 -2.56 4.59 -22.07
N LEU A 135 -3.84 4.94 -22.19
CA LEU A 135 -4.91 4.05 -22.62
C LEU A 135 -5.27 4.27 -24.10
N GLU A 136 -4.94 5.43 -24.67
CA GLU A 136 -5.19 5.74 -26.07
C GLU A 136 -4.44 4.80 -27.04
N PRO A 137 -4.98 4.58 -28.26
CA PRO A 137 -4.24 3.95 -29.34
C PRO A 137 -2.90 4.66 -29.60
N GLY A 138 -1.83 3.89 -29.84
CA GLY A 138 -0.48 4.43 -30.08
C GLY A 138 0.31 4.78 -28.82
N SER A 139 -0.19 4.42 -27.63
CA SER A 139 0.54 4.62 -26.37
C SER A 139 1.94 3.98 -26.39
N ARG A 140 2.94 4.69 -25.86
CA ARG A 140 4.31 4.18 -25.62
C ARG A 140 4.40 3.15 -24.50
N ALA A 141 3.29 2.83 -23.84
CA ALA A 141 3.21 1.86 -22.75
C ALA A 141 2.22 0.73 -23.09
N PRO A 142 2.50 -0.11 -24.11
CA PRO A 142 1.54 -1.10 -24.63
C PRO A 142 1.09 -2.10 -23.57
N ALA A 143 2.00 -2.62 -22.72
CA ALA A 143 1.65 -3.56 -21.65
C ALA A 143 0.74 -2.94 -20.58
N PHE A 144 1.00 -1.68 -20.20
CA PHE A 144 0.11 -0.94 -19.28
C PHE A 144 -1.28 -0.77 -19.90
N ARG A 145 -1.33 -0.38 -21.17
CA ARG A 145 -2.58 -0.21 -21.91
C ARG A 145 -3.37 -1.50 -21.97
N GLU A 146 -2.75 -2.59 -22.42
CA GLU A 146 -3.38 -3.91 -22.56
C GLU A 146 -3.97 -4.38 -21.23
N TYR A 147 -3.18 -4.32 -20.16
CA TYR A 147 -3.63 -4.70 -18.83
C TYR A 147 -4.85 -3.90 -18.37
N TRP A 148 -4.78 -2.56 -18.42
CA TRP A 148 -5.87 -1.73 -17.91
C TRP A 148 -7.10 -1.74 -18.79
N LEU A 149 -6.97 -1.90 -20.11
CA LEU A 149 -8.13 -2.12 -20.98
C LEU A 149 -8.81 -3.46 -20.69
N GLY A 150 -8.04 -4.52 -20.38
CA GLY A 150 -8.59 -5.79 -19.93
C GLY A 150 -9.39 -5.64 -18.62
N VAL A 151 -8.83 -4.94 -17.64
CA VAL A 151 -9.51 -4.64 -16.36
C VAL A 151 -10.80 -3.84 -16.57
N LEU A 152 -10.73 -2.76 -17.36
CA LEU A 152 -11.90 -1.91 -17.66
C LEU A 152 -13.00 -2.68 -18.40
N SER A 153 -12.61 -3.49 -19.40
CA SER A 153 -13.53 -4.35 -20.15
C SER A 153 -14.24 -5.36 -19.25
N ALA A 154 -13.50 -5.98 -18.32
CA ALA A 154 -14.08 -6.92 -17.35
C ALA A 154 -15.09 -6.26 -16.38
N MET A 155 -14.97 -4.96 -16.13
CA MET A 155 -15.96 -4.18 -15.37
C MET A 155 -17.13 -3.67 -16.23
N GLY A 156 -17.13 -3.95 -17.54
CA GLY A 156 -18.10 -3.40 -18.49
C GLY A 156 -17.94 -1.90 -18.75
N VAL A 157 -16.76 -1.33 -18.47
CA VAL A 157 -16.48 0.11 -18.62
C VAL A 157 -15.81 0.37 -19.97
N GLN A 158 -16.43 1.21 -20.80
CA GLN A 158 -15.85 1.63 -22.07
C GLN A 158 -14.89 2.81 -21.85
N LEU A 159 -13.84 2.89 -22.68
CA LEU A 159 -12.88 4.02 -22.62
C LEU A 159 -13.57 5.37 -22.87
N ALA A 160 -14.63 5.40 -23.68
CA ALA A 160 -15.42 6.59 -23.94
C ALA A 160 -16.11 7.11 -22.66
N ASP A 161 -16.63 6.21 -21.82
CA ASP A 161 -17.30 6.54 -20.56
C ASP A 161 -16.33 7.19 -19.57
N LEU A 162 -15.09 6.70 -19.53
CA LEU A 162 -14.02 7.25 -18.68
C LEU A 162 -13.68 8.71 -19.02
N LYS A 163 -13.67 9.07 -20.32
CA LYS A 163 -13.34 10.43 -20.77
C LYS A 163 -14.36 11.47 -20.30
N GLN A 164 -15.63 11.07 -20.18
CA GLN A 164 -16.73 11.97 -19.85
C GLN A 164 -16.97 12.12 -18.35
N SER A 165 -16.45 11.19 -17.56
CA SER A 165 -16.86 10.96 -16.16
C SER A 165 -15.80 11.27 -15.12
N GLY A 166 -14.52 11.32 -15.49
CA GLY A 166 -13.44 11.45 -14.52
C GLY A 166 -13.16 10.18 -13.72
N TYR A 167 -13.69 9.02 -14.11
CA TYR A 167 -13.45 7.74 -13.39
C TYR A 167 -11.98 7.33 -13.35
N THR A 168 -11.10 8.00 -14.09
CA THR A 168 -9.66 7.78 -13.99
C THR A 168 -8.96 8.67 -12.97
N TYR A 169 -9.68 9.50 -12.22
CA TYR A 169 -9.06 10.30 -11.16
C TYR A 169 -8.64 9.43 -9.98
N GLY A 170 -7.44 9.68 -9.47
CA GLY A 170 -7.05 9.20 -8.16
C GLY A 170 -7.62 10.09 -7.06
N PHE A 171 -7.27 9.77 -5.82
CA PHE A 171 -7.75 10.46 -4.63
C PHE A 171 -6.96 11.75 -4.29
N GLY A 172 -5.85 11.99 -5.00
CA GLY A 172 -4.93 13.10 -4.80
C GLY A 172 -3.82 12.79 -3.78
N ASP A 173 -2.73 13.56 -3.84
CA ASP A 173 -1.50 13.32 -3.05
C ASP A 173 -1.70 13.41 -1.53
N ARG A 174 -2.81 14.00 -1.06
CA ARG A 174 -3.15 14.11 0.38
C ARG A 174 -3.91 12.91 0.92
N ILE A 175 -4.31 11.96 0.08
CA ILE A 175 -5.24 10.90 0.50
C ILE A 175 -4.70 10.06 1.65
N LEU A 176 -3.39 9.77 1.69
CA LEU A 176 -2.80 9.00 2.77
C LEU A 176 -2.99 9.68 4.14
N ARG A 177 -2.89 11.00 4.19
CA ARG A 177 -3.16 11.77 5.41
C ARG A 177 -4.62 11.62 5.81
N ASP A 178 -5.53 11.83 4.86
CA ASP A 178 -6.98 11.81 5.13
C ASP A 178 -7.44 10.43 5.59
N VAL A 179 -6.92 9.34 5.01
CA VAL A 179 -7.24 7.97 5.46
C VAL A 179 -6.63 7.66 6.82
N ILE A 180 -5.40 8.12 7.12
CA ILE A 180 -4.81 7.95 8.46
C ILE A 180 -5.65 8.67 9.51
N GLU A 181 -6.12 9.89 9.25
CA GLU A 181 -7.02 10.60 10.15
C GLU A 181 -8.32 9.82 10.37
N GLN A 182 -8.93 9.25 9.31
CA GLN A 182 -10.11 8.38 9.46
C GLN A 182 -9.80 7.11 10.26
N LEU A 183 -8.63 6.49 10.07
CA LEU A 183 -8.22 5.29 10.78
C LEU A 183 -7.98 5.58 12.28
N LEU A 184 -7.25 6.65 12.60
CA LEU A 184 -6.91 7.01 13.98
C LEU A 184 -8.11 7.53 14.78
N LEU A 185 -8.99 8.31 14.14
CA LEU A 185 -10.10 8.97 14.84
C LEU A 185 -11.35 8.11 14.97
N ARG A 186 -11.58 7.19 14.02
CA ARG A 186 -12.90 6.54 13.90
C ARG A 186 -12.89 5.03 13.91
N ASN A 187 -11.74 4.39 13.67
CA ASN A 187 -11.71 2.94 13.49
C ASN A 187 -10.80 2.27 14.52
N GLY A 188 -11.38 1.43 15.36
CA GLY A 188 -10.59 0.49 16.15
C GLY A 188 -9.89 -0.54 15.25
N PRO A 189 -8.77 -1.15 15.70
CA PRO A 189 -8.08 -2.20 14.94
C PRO A 189 -8.96 -3.37 14.47
N LYS A 190 -10.07 -3.66 15.18
CA LYS A 190 -11.07 -4.68 14.81
C LYS A 190 -11.98 -4.24 13.67
N GLU A 191 -12.36 -2.97 13.64
CA GLU A 191 -13.19 -2.43 12.57
C GLU A 191 -12.39 -2.43 11.26
N ILE A 192 -11.14 -1.97 11.31
CA ILE A 192 -10.22 -2.02 10.16
C ILE A 192 -10.10 -3.46 9.64
N ASP A 193 -9.92 -4.43 10.53
CA ASP A 193 -9.82 -5.84 10.16
C ASP A 193 -11.05 -6.35 9.37
N SER A 194 -12.25 -5.93 9.77
CA SER A 194 -13.50 -6.29 9.09
C SER A 194 -13.66 -5.66 7.71
N LEU A 195 -12.97 -4.54 7.45
CA LEU A 195 -13.02 -3.84 6.16
C LEU A 195 -12.04 -4.40 5.13
N VAL A 196 -10.98 -5.12 5.55
CA VAL A 196 -9.97 -5.67 4.62
C VAL A 196 -10.59 -6.78 3.77
N CYS A 197 -10.73 -6.53 2.47
CA CYS A 197 -11.27 -7.51 1.53
C CYS A 197 -10.30 -8.67 1.27
N ALA A 198 -10.82 -9.76 0.71
CA ALA A 198 -10.06 -10.99 0.44
C ALA A 198 -8.80 -10.76 -0.40
N ALA A 199 -8.82 -9.88 -1.40
CA ALA A 199 -7.66 -9.58 -2.24
C ALA A 199 -6.50 -8.92 -1.51
N LEU A 200 -6.80 -8.10 -0.48
CA LEU A 200 -5.80 -7.41 0.31
C LEU A 200 -5.30 -8.23 1.50
N ARG A 201 -6.12 -9.18 1.98
CA ARG A 201 -5.85 -9.96 3.19
C ARG A 201 -4.46 -10.63 3.21
N PRO A 202 -4.00 -11.32 2.14
CA PRO A 202 -2.68 -11.96 2.16
C PRO A 202 -1.53 -10.97 2.40
N GLU A 203 -1.60 -9.80 1.79
CA GLU A 203 -0.55 -8.78 1.93
C GLU A 203 -0.64 -8.06 3.28
N TRP A 204 -1.85 -7.84 3.78
CA TRP A 204 -2.07 -7.36 5.15
C TRP A 204 -1.50 -8.31 6.21
N ASP A 205 -1.71 -9.61 6.04
CA ASP A 205 -1.17 -10.61 6.95
C ASP A 205 0.36 -10.66 6.88
N ARG A 206 0.91 -10.63 5.66
CA ARG A 206 2.36 -10.63 5.45
C ARG A 206 3.06 -9.42 6.07
N VAL A 207 2.55 -8.21 5.80
CA VAL A 207 3.11 -6.97 6.36
C VAL A 207 2.90 -6.93 7.88
N GLY A 208 1.69 -7.29 8.35
CA GLY A 208 1.37 -7.33 9.77
C GLY A 208 2.27 -8.30 10.56
N GLN A 209 2.51 -9.49 10.02
CA GLN A 209 3.42 -10.47 10.59
C GLN A 209 4.87 -9.96 10.59
N CYS A 210 5.31 -9.37 9.48
CA CYS A 210 6.66 -8.82 9.38
C CYS A 210 6.90 -7.72 10.43
N VAL A 211 6.00 -6.73 10.51
CA VAL A 211 6.10 -5.66 11.52
C VAL A 211 6.05 -6.24 12.92
N ALA A 212 5.19 -7.22 13.19
CA ALA A 212 5.14 -7.85 14.51
C ALA A 212 6.45 -8.57 14.85
N HIS A 213 7.02 -9.35 13.94
CA HIS A 213 8.28 -10.07 14.17
C HIS A 213 9.46 -9.12 14.45
N TRP A 214 9.48 -7.94 13.83
CA TRP A 214 10.56 -6.97 13.99
C TRP A 214 10.37 -6.00 15.14
N CYS A 215 9.13 -5.71 15.53
CA CYS A 215 8.82 -4.61 16.44
C CYS A 215 8.14 -5.04 17.75
N CYS A 216 7.76 -6.32 17.90
CA CYS A 216 7.22 -6.81 19.16
C CYS A 216 8.34 -7.04 20.18
N GLY A 217 8.25 -6.31 21.29
CA GLY A 217 9.01 -6.59 22.51
C GLY A 217 8.07 -6.72 23.70
N MET A 218 8.56 -7.32 24.79
CA MET A 218 7.84 -7.28 26.05
C MET A 218 7.69 -5.82 26.52
N PRO A 219 6.55 -5.43 27.12
CA PRO A 219 6.46 -4.17 27.83
C PRO A 219 7.63 -4.07 28.81
N ALA A 220 8.25 -2.91 28.93
CA ALA A 220 9.21 -2.69 30.01
C ALA A 220 8.46 -3.00 31.31
N MET A 221 8.88 -4.05 32.04
CA MET A 221 8.45 -4.18 33.42
C MET A 221 8.95 -2.92 34.11
N VAL A 222 8.03 -2.07 34.54
CA VAL A 222 8.36 -1.14 35.62
C VAL A 222 8.72 -2.07 36.77
N LEU A 223 10.01 -2.24 37.03
CA LEU A 223 10.47 -2.72 38.32
C LEU A 223 10.02 -1.66 39.32
N ALA A 224 8.79 -1.79 39.79
CA ALA A 224 8.37 -1.17 41.04
C ALA A 224 9.35 -1.70 42.08
N GLY A 225 10.07 -0.78 42.71
CA GLY A 225 11.27 -1.06 43.48
C GLY A 225 11.14 -2.25 44.42
N ALA A 226 12.23 -3.03 44.48
CA ALA A 226 12.58 -3.90 45.59
C ALA A 226 14.02 -3.55 45.97
#